data_AF-A0A372IMS8-F1
#
_entry.id   AF-A0A372IMS8-F1
#
_cell.length_a   1.000
_cell.length_b   1.000
_cell.length_c   1.000
_cell.angle_alpha   90.00
_cell.angle_beta   90.00
_cell.angle_gamma   90.00
#
_symmetry.space_group_name_H-M   'P 1'
#
loop_
_entity.id
_entity.type
_entity.pdbx_description
1 polymer ?
#
loop_
_entity_poly.entity_id
_entity_poly.type
_entity_poly.pdbx_seq_one_letter_code
_entity_poly.pdbx_strand_id
1 'polypeptide(L)'
;MDIAEWRLKIDELDRQIVALISERAAAAQQIGRLKRTTSLPVYEPNRERLVFENVRAFNPGPLPDIELVHIYERIIDVMRALQRNELASQKNGAEEPREEREK
;
A
#
# COMPACT_ATOMS: atom_id res chain seq x y z
N MET A 1 -22.48 8.93 -26.26
CA MET A 1 -21.48 9.24 -25.23
C MET A 1 -20.75 10.51 -25.62
N ASP A 2 -21.10 11.61 -24.98
CA ASP A 2 -20.41 12.89 -25.09
C ASP A 2 -19.30 13.03 -24.02
N ILE A 3 -18.61 14.17 -23.99
CA ILE A 3 -17.53 14.44 -23.05
C ILE A 3 -18.01 14.41 -21.59
N ALA A 4 -19.23 14.91 -21.32
CA ALA A 4 -19.77 14.96 -19.97
C ALA A 4 -20.08 13.54 -19.46
N GLU A 5 -20.68 12.70 -20.29
CA GLU A 5 -20.94 11.30 -19.98
C GLU A 5 -19.65 10.51 -19.71
N TRP A 6 -18.58 10.75 -20.47
CA TRP A 6 -17.27 10.14 -20.23
C TRP A 6 -16.63 10.60 -18.92
N ARG A 7 -16.77 11.87 -18.54
CA ARG A 7 -16.28 12.38 -17.25
C ARG A 7 -16.99 11.73 -16.08
N LEU A 8 -18.32 11.59 -16.14
CA LEU A 8 -19.07 10.88 -15.10
C LEU A 8 -18.64 9.43 -14.96
N LYS A 9 -18.33 8.77 -16.08
CA LYS A 9 -17.76 7.41 -16.06
C LYS A 9 -16.38 7.37 -15.41
N ILE A 10 -15.52 8.35 -15.68
CA ILE A 10 -14.20 8.47 -15.02
C ILE A 10 -14.39 8.66 -13.51
N ASP A 11 -15.26 9.58 -13.08
CA ASP A 11 -15.51 9.82 -11.65
C ASP A 11 -15.99 8.56 -10.92
N GLU A 12 -16.80 7.73 -11.60
CA GLU A 12 -17.25 6.44 -11.07
C GLU A 12 -16.11 5.42 -10.96
N LEU A 13 -15.27 5.32 -11.99
CA LEU A 13 -14.08 4.47 -11.96
C LEU A 13 -13.11 4.92 -10.86
N ASP A 14 -12.92 6.22 -10.68
CA ASP A 14 -12.03 6.77 -9.64
C ASP A 14 -12.51 6.40 -8.25
N ARG A 15 -13.83 6.41 -7.98
CA ARG A 15 -14.39 5.93 -6.70
C ARG A 15 -14.06 4.45 -6.47
N GLN A 16 -14.16 3.62 -7.50
CA GLN A 16 -13.82 2.20 -7.40
C GLN A 16 -12.32 1.97 -7.18
N ILE A 17 -11.48 2.74 -7.87
CA ILE A 17 -10.02 2.71 -7.69
C ILE A 17 -9.65 3.09 -6.26
N VAL A 18 -10.26 4.15 -5.71
CA VAL A 18 -10.03 4.57 -4.31
C VAL A 18 -10.41 3.45 -3.35
N ALA A 19 -11.57 2.83 -3.52
CA ALA A 19 -12.00 1.70 -2.68
C ALA A 19 -10.99 0.54 -2.73
N LEU A 20 -10.56 0.13 -3.93
CA LEU A 20 -9.57 -0.94 -4.11
C LEU A 20 -8.20 -0.60 -3.50
N ILE A 21 -7.75 0.65 -3.62
CA ILE A 21 -6.51 1.11 -3.00
C ILE A 21 -6.62 1.07 -1.48
N SER A 22 -7.75 1.49 -0.90
CA SER A 22 -8.00 1.42 0.54
C SER A 22 -8.00 -0.02 1.06
N GLU A 23 -8.64 -0.95 0.35
CA GLU A 23 -8.59 -2.38 0.69
C GLU A 23 -7.17 -2.95 0.62
N ARG A 24 -6.42 -2.60 -0.44
CA ARG A 24 -5.01 -2.99 -0.58
C ARG A 24 -4.15 -2.42 0.54
N ALA A 25 -4.41 -1.20 0.99
CA ALA A 25 -3.73 -0.57 2.11
C ALA A 25 -4.00 -1.32 3.42
N ALA A 26 -5.25 -1.69 3.70
CA ALA A 26 -5.61 -2.49 4.86
C ALA A 26 -4.87 -3.84 4.87
N ALA A 27 -4.80 -4.53 3.72
CA ALA A 27 -4.03 -5.77 3.59
C ALA A 27 -2.53 -5.54 3.87
N ALA A 28 -1.94 -4.46 3.35
CA ALA A 28 -0.55 -4.10 3.60
C ALA A 28 -0.27 -3.80 5.09
N GLN A 29 -1.21 -3.17 5.81
CA GLN A 29 -1.12 -2.96 7.26
C GLN A 29 -1.11 -4.28 8.03
N GLN A 30 -2.00 -5.22 7.68
CA GLN A 30 -2.00 -6.54 8.32
C GLN A 30 -0.67 -7.28 8.09
N ILE A 31 -0.14 -7.22 6.87
CA ILE A 31 1.20 -7.75 6.57
C ILE A 31 2.27 -7.07 7.43
N GLY A 32 2.23 -5.74 7.56
CA GLY A 32 3.16 -4.98 8.41
C GLY A 32 3.12 -5.43 9.87
N ARG A 33 1.92 -5.68 10.41
CA ARG A 33 1.71 -6.21 11.77
C ARG A 33 2.31 -7.60 11.95
N LEU A 34 2.11 -8.50 10.98
CA LEU A 34 2.69 -9.84 11.01
C LEU A 34 4.21 -9.80 10.91
N LYS A 35 4.76 -9.02 9.97
CA LYS A 35 6.21 -8.85 9.80
C LYS A 35 6.90 -8.33 11.07
N ARG A 36 6.21 -7.49 11.85
CA ARG A 36 6.69 -7.06 13.16
C ARG A 36 6.89 -8.23 14.11
N THR A 37 5.91 -9.12 14.22
CA THR A 37 5.96 -10.27 15.14
C THR A 37 7.03 -11.27 14.74
N THR A 38 7.41 -11.31 13.46
CA THR A 38 8.41 -12.24 12.92
C THR A 38 9.76 -11.58 12.61
N SER A 39 9.96 -10.31 12.99
CA SER A 39 11.16 -9.51 12.70
C SER A 39 11.58 -9.49 11.21
N LEU A 40 10.61 -9.60 10.30
CA LEU A 40 10.85 -9.58 8.86
C LEU A 40 10.95 -8.14 8.33
N PRO A 41 11.79 -7.89 7.29
CA PRO A 41 11.91 -6.57 6.71
C PRO A 41 10.63 -6.15 5.96
N VAL A 42 10.34 -4.84 5.99
CA VAL A 42 9.24 -4.26 5.19
C VAL A 42 9.58 -4.27 3.70
N TYR A 43 10.85 -4.01 3.36
CA TYR A 43 11.33 -3.99 1.98
C TYR A 43 11.78 -5.38 1.52
N GLU A 44 11.12 -5.90 0.48
CA GLU A 44 11.40 -7.21 -0.10
C GLU A 44 11.37 -7.11 -1.65
N PRO A 45 12.51 -6.86 -2.30
CA PRO A 45 12.58 -6.62 -3.75
C PRO A 45 11.94 -7.75 -4.58
N ASN A 46 12.18 -9.00 -4.16
CA ASN A 46 11.61 -10.18 -4.82
C ASN A 46 10.08 -10.18 -4.77
N ARG A 47 9.48 -9.75 -3.66
CA ARG A 47 8.03 -9.69 -3.52
C ARG A 47 7.44 -8.62 -4.43
N GLU A 48 8.11 -7.48 -4.57
CA GLU A 48 7.70 -6.37 -5.43
C GLU A 48 7.76 -6.76 -6.91
N ARG A 49 8.85 -7.44 -7.33
CA ARG A 49 8.95 -8.01 -8.68
C ARG A 49 7.76 -8.91 -9.01
N LEU A 50 7.34 -9.76 -8.08
CA LEU A 50 6.17 -10.63 -8.27
C LEU A 50 4.86 -9.83 -8.37
N VAL A 51 4.74 -8.68 -7.69
CA VAL A 51 3.58 -7.78 -7.89
C VAL A 51 3.58 -7.26 -9.32
N PHE A 52 4.72 -6.75 -9.81
CA PHE A 52 4.80 -6.21 -11.17
C PHE A 52 4.56 -7.27 -12.25
N GLU A 53 5.04 -8.49 -12.05
CA GLU A 53 4.74 -9.62 -12.96
C GLU A 53 3.26 -9.94 -12.98
N ASN A 54 2.61 -10.00 -11.83
CA ASN A 54 1.17 -10.22 -11.75
C ASN A 54 0.41 -9.10 -12.48
N VAL A 55 0.77 -7.84 -12.24
CA VAL A 55 0.13 -6.68 -12.86
C VAL A 55 0.22 -6.73 -14.39
N ARG A 56 1.40 -7.05 -14.94
CA ARG A 56 1.58 -7.21 -16.40
C ARG A 56 0.75 -8.37 -16.95
N ALA A 57 0.75 -9.51 -16.26
CA ALA A 57 -0.01 -10.70 -16.69
C ALA A 57 -1.53 -10.45 -16.79
N PHE A 58 -2.06 -9.49 -16.03
CA PHE A 58 -3.47 -9.11 -16.01
C PHE A 58 -3.75 -7.74 -16.64
N ASN A 59 -2.85 -7.21 -17.47
CA ASN A 59 -3.07 -5.96 -18.19
C ASN A 59 -3.77 -6.22 -19.54
N PRO A 60 -5.09 -5.96 -19.69
CA PRO A 60 -5.77 -6.10 -20.98
C PRO A 60 -5.49 -4.94 -21.94
N GLY A 61 -4.67 -3.95 -21.54
CA GLY A 61 -4.59 -2.66 -22.20
C GLY A 61 -5.76 -1.74 -21.83
N PRO A 62 -5.89 -0.56 -22.45
CA PRO A 62 -5.07 -0.02 -23.55
C PRO A 62 -3.72 0.56 -23.11
N LEU A 63 -3.45 0.62 -21.81
CA LEU A 63 -2.17 1.12 -21.30
C LEU A 63 -1.04 0.11 -21.57
N PRO A 64 0.13 0.56 -22.05
CA PRO A 64 1.31 -0.28 -22.11
C PRO A 64 1.72 -0.79 -20.72
N ASP A 65 2.28 -1.99 -20.66
CA ASP A 65 2.74 -2.62 -19.41
C ASP A 65 3.67 -1.72 -18.60
N ILE A 66 4.56 -0.98 -19.27
CA ILE A 66 5.52 -0.10 -18.60
C ILE A 66 4.84 1.00 -17.79
N GLU A 67 3.78 1.60 -18.33
CA GLU A 67 3.04 2.67 -17.65
C GLU A 67 2.25 2.12 -16.45
N LEU A 68 1.69 0.92 -16.61
CA LEU A 68 1.00 0.26 -15.51
C LEU A 68 1.97 -0.12 -14.38
N VAL A 69 3.19 -0.54 -14.72
CA VAL A 69 4.26 -0.80 -13.74
C VAL A 69 4.63 0.47 -12.98
N HIS A 70 4.83 1.61 -13.66
CA HIS A 70 5.14 2.88 -13.00
C HIS A 70 4.06 3.30 -11.98
N ILE A 71 2.78 3.12 -12.31
CA ILE A 71 1.69 3.37 -11.36
C ILE A 71 1.83 2.47 -10.14
N TYR A 72 2.11 1.18 -10.35
CA TYR A 72 2.24 0.21 -9.26
C TYR A 72 3.48 0.42 -8.39
N GLU A 73 4.58 0.91 -8.94
CA GLU A 73 5.75 1.33 -8.14
C GLU A 73 5.32 2.39 -7.11
N ARG A 74 4.56 3.40 -7.56
CA ARG A 74 4.08 4.45 -6.67
C ARG A 74 3.11 3.92 -5.61
N ILE A 75 2.22 3.00 -5.99
CA ILE A 75 1.31 2.36 -5.03
C ILE A 75 2.11 1.56 -3.98
N ILE A 76 3.11 0.79 -4.39
CA ILE A 76 3.96 0.01 -3.47
C ILE A 76 4.74 0.93 -2.53
N ASP A 77 5.30 2.03 -3.03
CA ASP A 77 5.99 3.03 -2.22
C ASP A 77 5.13 3.53 -1.07
N VAL A 78 3.89 3.92 -1.37
CA VAL A 78 2.93 4.39 -0.37
C VAL A 78 2.62 3.29 0.65
N MET A 79 2.42 2.05 0.21
CA MET A 79 2.14 0.93 1.13
C MET A 79 3.34 0.58 2.03
N ARG A 80 4.58 0.74 1.54
CA ARG A 80 5.78 0.57 2.36
C ARG A 80 5.88 1.68 3.41
N ALA A 81 5.62 2.92 3.02
CA ALA A 81 5.61 4.05 3.94
C ALA A 81 4.56 3.86 5.04
N LEU A 82 3.35 3.41 4.67
CA LEU A 82 2.28 3.10 5.62
C LEU A 82 2.71 2.06 6.66
N GLN A 83 3.30 0.94 6.21
CA GLN A 83 3.84 -0.10 7.10
C GLN A 83 4.94 0.43 8.03
N ARG A 84 5.86 1.25 7.51
CA ARG A 84 6.94 1.85 8.32
C ARG A 84 6.41 2.80 9.38
N ASN A 85 5.43 3.64 9.03
CA ASN A 85 4.84 4.61 9.95
C ASN A 85 4.10 3.92 11.09
N GLU A 86 3.37 2.84 10.78
CA GLU A 86 2.69 2.03 11.79
C GLU A 86 3.68 1.35 12.75
N LEU A 87 4.83 0.87 12.24
CA LEU A 87 5.92 0.34 13.06
C LEU A 87 6.53 1.43 13.97
N ALA A 88 6.70 2.65 13.47
CA ALA A 88 7.28 3.77 14.24
C ALA A 88 6.34 4.28 15.34
N SER A 89 5.06 4.49 15.02
CA SER A 89 4.06 4.99 15.98
C SER A 89 3.87 4.06 17.18
N GLN A 90 3.99 2.74 17.00
CA GLN A 90 3.83 1.77 18.09
C GLN A 90 5.10 1.50 18.89
N LYS A 91 6.30 1.83 18.38
CA LYS A 91 7.51 1.85 19.21
C LYS A 91 7.43 2.99 20.22
N ASN A 92 6.99 4.16 19.78
CA ASN A 92 6.86 5.34 20.64
C ASN A 92 5.77 5.20 21.71
N GLY A 93 4.74 4.37 21.50
CA GLY A 93 3.71 4.08 22.52
C GLY A 93 4.07 2.99 23.52
N ALA A 94 5.20 2.29 23.35
CA ALA A 94 5.67 1.24 24.27
C ALA A 94 6.77 1.74 25.24
N GLU A 95 7.21 2.99 25.10
CA GLU A 95 8.22 3.66 25.92
C GLU A 95 7.61 4.91 26.60
N GLU A 96 6.67 4.72 27.53
CA GLU A 96 6.35 5.73 28.56
C GLU A 96 6.72 5.19 29.96
N PRO A 97 7.22 6.04 30.87
CA PRO A 97 8.32 5.71 31.77
C PRO A 97 7.87 5.03 33.08
N ARG A 98 8.66 4.05 33.54
CA ARG A 98 8.71 3.69 34.97
C ARG A 98 9.50 4.78 35.70
N GLU A 99 8.82 5.82 36.16
CA GLU A 99 9.35 6.67 37.22
C GLU A 99 8.40 6.73 38.41
N GLU A 100 9.03 6.80 39.59
CA GLU A 100 8.49 6.98 40.94
C GLU A 100 7.83 5.77 41.63
N ARG A 101 8.69 4.86 42.11
CA ARG A 101 8.58 4.38 43.51
C ARG A 101 9.97 4.24 44.15
N GLU A 102 10.61 5.38 44.40
CA GLU A 102 11.48 5.53 45.57
C GLU A 102 10.84 6.55 46.50
N LYS A 103 10.23 6.04 47.58
CA LYS A 103 10.32 6.54 48.96
C LYS A 103 9.61 5.56 49.89
#